data_AF-A0A1I5DTE9-F1
#
_entry.id   AF-A0A1I5DTE9-F1
#
_cell.length_a   1.000
_cell.length_b   1.000
_cell.length_c   1.000
_cell.angle_alpha   90.00
_cell.angle_beta   90.00
_cell.angle_gamma   90.00
#
_symmetry.space_group_name_H-M   'P 1'
#
loop_
_entity.id
_entity.type
_entity.pdbx_description
1 polymer ?
#
loop_
_entity_poly.entity_id
_entity_poly.type
_entity_poly.pdbx_seq_one_letter_code
_entity_poly.pdbx_strand_id
1 'polypeptide(L)'
;MKIKFLISSIIIFLLFQKDEIVGKYRDNFGTEYIFNSDYTYEYNASFHFMGFWSKGKWRVKNDTIYYEAIPSYDTLRIKGRKDSLILSRNKTPQLISANSYEEIFWPKSSGEQDVHKSKLFYKDGKLYKIKKNGKLITKKRTKSDRIDGEKFDPWFNKVNE
;
A
#
# COMPACT_ATOMS: atom_id res chain seq x y z
N MET A 1 15.15 -35.43 -21.92
CA MET A 1 13.94 -34.70 -22.39
C MET A 1 12.92 -34.35 -21.29
N LYS A 2 12.75 -35.15 -20.23
CA LYS A 2 11.72 -34.92 -19.20
C LYS A 2 11.97 -33.70 -18.27
N ILE A 3 13.23 -33.35 -18.00
CA ILE A 3 13.57 -32.23 -17.09
C ILE A 3 13.34 -30.85 -17.71
N LYS A 4 13.63 -30.66 -19.01
CA LYS A 4 13.39 -29.37 -19.70
C LYS A 4 11.90 -29.01 -19.79
N PHE A 5 11.04 -30.02 -19.97
CA PHE A 5 9.58 -29.84 -19.94
C PHE A 5 9.07 -29.46 -18.54
N LEU A 6 9.61 -30.09 -17.48
CA LEU A 6 9.22 -29.79 -16.11
C LEU A 6 9.57 -28.35 -15.69
N ILE A 7 10.76 -27.87 -16.07
CA ILE A 7 11.22 -26.49 -15.81
C ILE A 7 10.34 -25.49 -16.57
N SER A 8 9.98 -25.80 -17.82
CA SER A 8 9.07 -24.95 -18.61
C SER A 8 7.68 -24.82 -17.97
N SER A 9 7.11 -25.91 -17.42
CA SER A 9 5.82 -25.85 -16.75
C SER A 9 5.85 -25.00 -15.47
N ILE A 10 6.91 -25.07 -14.66
CA ILE A 10 7.02 -24.30 -13.41
C ILE A 10 7.07 -22.79 -13.68
N ILE A 11 7.76 -22.35 -14.73
CA ILE A 11 7.85 -20.93 -15.09
C ILE A 11 6.47 -20.39 -15.52
N ILE A 12 5.68 -21.19 -16.22
CA ILE A 12 4.34 -20.81 -16.69
C ILE A 12 3.37 -20.61 -15.51
N PHE A 13 3.38 -21.48 -14.51
CA PHE A 13 2.50 -21.33 -13.33
C PHE A 13 2.80 -20.06 -12.51
N LEU A 14 4.07 -19.66 -12.42
CA LEU A 14 4.47 -18.44 -11.72
C LEU A 14 4.01 -17.15 -12.45
N LEU A 15 3.84 -17.22 -13.77
CA LEU A 15 3.34 -16.10 -14.58
C LEU A 15 1.81 -15.94 -14.43
N PHE A 16 1.05 -17.03 -14.39
CA PHE A 16 -0.42 -16.97 -14.27
C PHE A 16 -0.92 -16.41 -12.93
N GLN A 17 -0.21 -16.69 -11.83
CA GLN A 17 -0.58 -16.16 -10.52
C GLN A 17 -0.40 -14.63 -10.43
N LYS A 18 0.54 -14.08 -11.22
CA LYS A 18 0.81 -12.63 -11.26
C LYS A 18 -0.36 -11.87 -11.86
N ASP A 19 -0.86 -12.32 -13.02
CA ASP A 19 -1.94 -11.64 -13.75
C ASP A 19 -3.24 -11.58 -12.92
N GLU A 20 -3.46 -12.58 -12.05
CA GLU A 20 -4.61 -12.61 -11.16
C GLU A 20 -4.54 -11.54 -10.06
N ILE A 21 -3.34 -11.23 -9.56
CA ILE A 21 -3.12 -10.27 -8.47
C ILE A 21 -3.01 -8.82 -8.97
N VAL A 22 -2.54 -8.61 -10.20
CA VAL A 22 -2.46 -7.26 -10.77
C VAL A 22 -3.85 -6.63 -10.82
N GLY A 23 -3.97 -5.40 -10.31
CA GLY A 23 -5.21 -4.64 -10.33
C GLY A 23 -5.43 -3.80 -9.08
N LYS A 24 -6.61 -3.20 -9.02
CA LYS A 24 -7.05 -2.29 -7.97
C LYS A 24 -7.94 -3.02 -6.97
N TYR A 25 -7.75 -2.77 -5.69
CA TYR A 25 -8.46 -3.41 -4.60
C TYR A 25 -8.95 -2.36 -3.61
N ARG A 26 -10.22 -2.43 -3.24
CA ARG A 26 -10.84 -1.51 -2.28
C ARG A 26 -11.53 -2.27 -1.16
N ASP A 27 -11.37 -1.79 0.08
CA ASP A 27 -12.18 -2.23 1.20
C ASP A 27 -13.38 -1.30 1.41
N ASN A 28 -14.28 -1.71 2.30
CA ASN A 28 -15.46 -0.92 2.64
C ASN A 28 -15.12 0.36 3.43
N PHE A 29 -13.88 0.54 3.88
CA PHE A 29 -13.44 1.57 4.81
C PHE A 29 -12.64 2.69 4.13
N GLY A 30 -12.66 2.74 2.79
CA GLY A 30 -11.97 3.78 2.02
C GLY A 30 -10.46 3.55 1.88
N THR A 31 -9.99 2.32 2.14
CA THR A 31 -8.60 1.94 1.88
C THR A 31 -8.49 1.28 0.52
N GLU A 32 -7.40 1.58 -0.19
CA GLU A 32 -7.13 1.11 -1.54
C GLU A 32 -5.69 0.60 -1.69
N TYR A 33 -5.55 -0.49 -2.43
CA TYR A 33 -4.27 -0.96 -2.98
C TYR A 33 -4.36 -1.02 -4.50
N ILE A 34 -3.27 -0.68 -5.18
CA ILE A 34 -3.08 -0.92 -6.61
C ILE A 34 -1.80 -1.73 -6.74
N PHE A 35 -1.88 -2.93 -7.32
CA PHE A 35 -0.72 -3.76 -7.64
C PHE A 35 -0.48 -3.73 -9.15
N ASN A 36 0.61 -3.11 -9.58
CA ASN A 36 0.95 -2.95 -10.99
C ASN A 36 1.77 -4.14 -11.51
N SER A 37 1.68 -4.39 -12.82
CA SER A 37 2.38 -5.50 -13.49
C SER A 37 3.92 -5.35 -13.52
N ASP A 38 4.45 -4.18 -13.20
CA ASP A 38 5.88 -3.87 -13.09
C ASP A 38 6.45 -4.07 -11.67
N TYR A 39 5.72 -4.80 -10.82
CA TYR A 39 6.04 -5.05 -9.41
C TYR A 39 6.06 -3.80 -8.53
N THR A 40 5.47 -2.69 -8.98
CA THR A 40 5.18 -1.54 -8.12
C THR A 40 3.80 -1.65 -7.51
N TYR A 41 3.62 -1.04 -6.33
CA TYR A 41 2.30 -0.90 -5.73
C TYR A 41 2.07 0.54 -5.29
N GLU A 42 0.80 0.89 -5.18
CA GLU A 42 0.33 2.06 -4.49
C GLU A 42 -0.67 1.68 -3.40
N TYR A 43 -0.67 2.46 -2.33
CA TYR A 43 -1.57 2.34 -1.21
C TYR A 43 -2.11 3.72 -0.87
N ASN A 44 -3.42 3.80 -0.63
CA ASN A 44 -4.07 5.00 -0.10
C ASN A 44 -5.05 4.60 1.00
N ALA A 45 -5.10 5.37 2.08
CA ALA A 45 -6.13 5.25 3.09
C ALA A 45 -6.55 6.62 3.58
N SER A 46 -7.78 6.73 4.03
CA SER A 46 -8.29 7.90 4.73
C SER A 46 -8.91 7.47 6.04
N PHE A 47 -8.51 8.09 7.15
CA PHE A 47 -9.14 7.91 8.44
C PHE A 47 -9.44 9.28 9.05
N HIS A 48 -10.72 9.61 9.19
CA HIS A 48 -11.22 10.94 9.55
C HIS A 48 -10.64 12.05 8.66
N PHE A 49 -9.67 12.81 9.19
CA PHE A 49 -9.02 13.96 8.53
C PHE A 49 -7.58 13.67 8.11
N MET A 50 -7.10 12.44 8.30
CA MET A 50 -5.74 12.04 7.96
C MET A 50 -5.77 11.10 6.75
N GLY A 51 -5.06 11.50 5.70
CA GLY A 51 -4.72 10.62 4.59
C GLY A 51 -3.42 9.87 4.88
N PHE A 52 -3.32 8.64 4.42
CA PHE A 52 -2.09 7.87 4.41
C PHE A 52 -1.85 7.39 2.99
N TRP A 53 -0.59 7.38 2.58
CA TRP A 53 -0.23 6.80 1.29
C TRP A 53 1.13 6.12 1.36
N SER A 54 1.33 5.13 0.51
CA SER A 54 2.66 4.61 0.24
C SER A 54 2.77 4.12 -1.19
N LYS A 55 3.99 4.07 -1.70
CA LYS A 55 4.32 3.43 -2.97
C LYS A 55 5.61 2.65 -2.80
N GLY A 56 5.78 1.59 -3.55
CA GLY A 56 6.96 0.77 -3.40
C GLY A 56 6.95 -0.45 -4.29
N LYS A 57 7.56 -1.53 -3.83
CA LYS A 57 7.65 -2.79 -4.57
C LYS A 57 6.85 -3.89 -3.90
N TRP A 58 6.38 -4.84 -4.70
CA TRP A 58 5.70 -6.02 -4.21
C TRP A 58 6.17 -7.29 -4.92
N ARG A 59 5.93 -8.42 -4.27
CA ARG A 59 6.18 -9.75 -4.80
C ARG A 59 5.21 -10.75 -4.19
N VAL A 60 5.09 -11.90 -4.82
CA VAL A 60 4.24 -13.00 -4.34
C VAL A 60 5.11 -14.16 -3.90
N LYS A 61 4.70 -14.80 -2.81
CA LYS A 61 5.16 -16.14 -2.45
C LYS A 61 3.94 -16.94 -2.03
N ASN A 62 3.61 -17.98 -2.81
CA ASN A 62 2.38 -18.75 -2.69
C ASN A 62 1.16 -17.84 -2.83
N ASP A 63 0.26 -17.83 -1.85
CA ASP A 63 -0.96 -17.01 -1.79
C ASP A 63 -0.73 -15.67 -1.07
N THR A 64 0.51 -15.32 -0.75
CA THR A 64 0.82 -14.14 0.08
C THR A 64 1.58 -13.11 -0.73
N ILE A 65 1.02 -11.91 -0.80
CA ILE A 65 1.64 -10.71 -1.36
C ILE A 65 2.48 -10.06 -0.26
N TYR A 66 3.76 -9.84 -0.55
CA TYR A 66 4.69 -9.11 0.30
C TYR A 66 4.96 -7.77 -0.37
N TYR A 67 4.85 -6.68 0.37
CA TYR A 67 5.09 -5.33 -0.15
C TYR A 67 5.95 -4.52 0.80
N GLU A 68 6.73 -3.61 0.23
CA GLU A 68 7.68 -2.77 0.93
C GLU A 68 7.65 -1.37 0.34
N ALA A 69 7.29 -0.40 1.19
CA ALA A 69 7.27 1.00 0.83
C ALA A 69 8.70 1.51 0.53
N ILE A 70 8.83 2.29 -0.54
CA ILE A 70 10.05 3.02 -0.84
C ILE A 70 9.81 4.48 -0.43
N PRO A 71 10.57 5.01 0.54
CA PRO A 71 10.37 6.38 1.00
C PRO A 71 10.58 7.37 -0.14
N SER A 72 9.79 8.43 -0.14
CA SER A 72 9.93 9.55 -1.08
C SER A 72 10.26 10.79 -0.27
N TYR A 73 11.15 11.61 -0.79
CA TYR A 73 11.66 12.76 -0.06
C TYR A 73 11.44 14.04 -0.83
N ASP A 74 11.03 15.08 -0.14
CA ASP A 74 11.06 16.46 -0.63
C ASP A 74 12.44 17.05 -0.38
N THR A 75 12.84 17.97 -1.25
CA THR A 75 14.05 18.79 -1.01
C THR A 75 13.65 19.97 -0.16
N LEU A 76 14.28 20.14 1.00
CA LEU A 76 14.12 21.29 1.87
C LEU A 76 15.28 22.26 1.68
N ARG A 77 14.96 23.48 1.25
CA ARG A 77 15.89 24.58 1.07
C ARG A 77 15.64 25.66 2.12
N ILE A 78 16.62 25.86 3.00
CA ILE A 78 16.60 26.93 4.00
C ILE A 78 17.70 27.93 3.68
N LYS A 79 17.36 29.22 3.68
CA LYS A 79 18.30 30.32 3.40
C LYS A 79 19.53 30.23 4.31
N GLY A 80 20.72 30.28 3.71
CA GLY A 80 22.00 30.20 4.44
C GLY A 80 22.35 28.79 4.96
N ARG A 81 21.59 27.75 4.59
CA ARG A 81 21.87 26.36 4.93
C ARG A 81 22.01 25.52 3.66
N LYS A 82 22.63 24.35 3.78
CA LYS A 82 22.66 23.35 2.70
C LYS A 82 21.26 22.75 2.52
N ASP A 83 20.92 22.41 1.28
CA ASP A 83 19.72 21.65 0.98
C ASP A 83 19.72 20.33 1.77
N SER A 84 18.54 19.90 2.21
CA SER A 84 18.33 18.68 2.98
C SER A 84 17.13 17.91 2.45
N LEU A 85 16.96 16.66 2.89
CA LEU A 85 15.82 15.83 2.52
C LEU A 85 14.89 15.64 3.71
N ILE A 86 13.60 15.74 3.47
CA ILE A 86 12.54 15.45 4.44
C ILE A 86 11.55 14.46 3.82
N LEU A 87 10.89 13.63 4.63
CA LEU A 87 9.88 12.71 4.10
C LEU A 87 8.76 13.50 3.41
N SER A 88 8.46 13.10 2.18
CA SER A 88 7.44 13.75 1.39
C SER A 88 6.06 13.46 1.96
N ARG A 89 5.22 14.49 2.01
CA ARG A 89 3.79 14.32 2.33
C ARG A 89 2.94 14.03 1.11
N ASN A 90 3.48 14.22 -0.09
CA ASN A 90 2.80 14.02 -1.37
C ASN A 90 3.46 12.92 -2.21
N LYS A 91 2.68 12.28 -3.09
CA LYS A 91 3.21 11.22 -3.98
C LYS A 91 4.32 11.71 -4.92
N THR A 92 4.30 13.00 -5.25
CA THR A 92 5.27 13.67 -6.10
C THR A 92 6.19 14.53 -5.23
N PRO A 93 7.51 14.24 -5.21
CA PRO A 93 8.49 15.07 -4.52
C PRO A 93 8.47 16.53 -4.96
N GLN A 94 8.71 17.42 -4.02
CA GLN A 94 8.69 18.87 -4.20
C GLN A 94 9.93 19.54 -3.61
N LEU A 95 10.20 20.77 -4.07
CA LEU A 95 11.11 21.68 -3.39
C LEU A 95 10.32 22.54 -2.41
N ILE A 96 10.63 22.44 -1.13
CA ILE A 96 10.08 23.25 -0.06
C ILE A 96 11.12 24.30 0.30
N SER A 97 10.80 25.58 0.11
CA SER A 97 11.69 26.70 0.44
C SER A 97 11.17 27.43 1.66
N ALA A 98 12.05 27.74 2.61
CA ALA A 98 11.74 28.47 3.84
C ALA A 98 12.94 29.34 4.28
N ASN A 99 12.71 30.33 5.12
CA ASN A 99 13.79 31.09 5.76
C ASN A 99 14.31 30.39 7.03
N SER A 100 13.47 29.59 7.68
CA SER A 100 13.81 28.82 8.88
C SER A 100 12.97 27.54 8.98
N TYR A 101 13.25 26.67 9.97
CA TYR A 101 12.46 25.44 10.15
C TYR A 101 11.07 25.71 10.71
N GLU A 102 10.90 26.79 11.46
CA GLU A 102 9.66 27.19 12.12
C GLU A 102 8.60 27.67 11.11
N GLU A 103 9.03 28.20 9.96
CA GLU A 103 8.12 28.57 8.87
C GLU A 103 7.52 27.35 8.16
N ILE A 104 8.11 26.18 8.34
CA ILE A 104 7.63 25.00 7.64
C ILE A 104 6.46 24.41 8.41
N PHE A 105 5.26 24.75 7.93
CA PHE A 105 4.00 24.26 8.48
C PHE A 105 3.41 23.19 7.56
N TRP A 106 3.05 22.05 8.15
CA TRP A 106 2.25 21.05 7.48
C TRP A 106 1.00 20.76 8.29
N PRO A 107 -0.19 21.05 7.75
CA PRO A 107 -1.45 20.67 8.36
C PRO A 107 -1.46 19.19 8.72
N LYS A 108 -2.12 18.80 9.82
CA LYS A 108 -2.37 17.37 10.11
C LYS A 108 -3.12 16.66 8.97
N SER A 109 -3.85 17.40 8.14
CA SER A 109 -4.58 16.91 6.98
C SER A 109 -3.73 16.67 5.74
N SER A 110 -2.44 17.03 5.74
CA SER A 110 -1.61 17.01 4.53
C SER A 110 -1.13 15.61 4.10
N GLY A 111 -1.73 14.54 4.61
CA GLY A 111 -1.31 13.17 4.34
C GLY A 111 -0.01 12.77 5.05
N GLU A 112 0.12 11.48 5.36
CA GLU A 112 1.34 10.88 5.92
C GLU A 112 1.84 9.75 5.00
N GLN A 113 3.13 9.74 4.71
CA GLN A 113 3.74 8.63 3.99
C GLN A 113 3.95 7.46 4.95
N ASP A 114 3.28 6.34 4.69
CA ASP A 114 3.38 5.14 5.50
C ASP A 114 4.55 4.25 5.02
N VAL A 115 5.74 4.45 5.61
CA VAL A 115 6.97 3.76 5.22
C VAL A 115 7.13 2.46 6.02
N HIS A 116 6.38 1.42 5.64
CA HIS A 116 6.52 0.10 6.25
C HIS A 116 6.54 -1.03 5.22
N LYS A 117 6.94 -2.22 5.70
CA LYS A 117 6.84 -3.49 4.99
C LYS A 117 5.79 -4.37 5.63
N SER A 118 4.96 -5.02 4.82
CA SER A 118 3.87 -5.85 5.32
C SER A 118 3.45 -6.86 4.25
N LYS A 119 2.38 -7.60 4.53
CA LYS A 119 1.86 -8.66 3.68
C LYS A 119 0.34 -8.77 3.73
N LEU A 120 -0.22 -9.19 2.61
CA LEU A 120 -1.64 -9.51 2.43
C LEU A 120 -1.77 -10.93 1.91
N PHE A 121 -2.81 -11.62 2.36
CA PHE A 121 -3.18 -12.92 1.82
C PHE A 121 -4.18 -12.74 0.68
N TYR A 122 -3.89 -13.35 -0.47
CA TYR A 122 -4.70 -13.30 -1.66
C TYR A 122 -5.47 -14.61 -1.84
N LYS A 123 -6.78 -14.52 -2.04
CA LYS A 123 -7.63 -15.67 -2.36
C LYS A 123 -8.90 -15.22 -3.06
N ASP A 124 -9.23 -15.86 -4.18
CA ASP A 124 -10.49 -15.67 -4.92
C ASP A 124 -10.80 -14.19 -5.21
N GLY A 125 -9.82 -13.44 -5.72
CA GLY A 125 -9.98 -12.00 -6.02
C GLY A 125 -10.04 -11.07 -4.79
N LYS A 126 -9.77 -11.59 -3.59
CA LYS A 126 -9.83 -10.83 -2.32
C LYS A 126 -8.47 -10.72 -1.65
N LEU A 127 -8.26 -9.60 -0.96
CA LEU A 127 -7.10 -9.40 -0.10
C LEU A 127 -7.49 -9.37 1.36
N TYR A 128 -6.78 -10.14 2.17
CA TYR A 128 -6.99 -10.22 3.61
C TYR A 128 -5.77 -9.68 4.35
N LYS A 129 -6.01 -8.78 5.30
CA LYS A 129 -5.00 -8.36 6.26
C LYS A 129 -4.60 -9.56 7.13
N ILE A 130 -3.29 -9.70 7.36
CA ILE A 130 -2.72 -10.75 8.21
C ILE A 130 -2.39 -10.13 9.58
N LYS A 131 -2.90 -10.70 10.66
CA LYS A 131 -2.59 -10.27 12.03
C LYS A 131 -1.15 -10.62 12.39
N LYS A 132 -0.62 -10.00 13.45
CA LYS A 132 0.72 -10.31 14.01
C LYS A 132 0.89 -11.81 14.33
N ASN A 133 -0.18 -12.49 14.76
CA ASN A 133 -0.17 -13.93 15.03
C ASN A 133 -0.38 -14.82 13.79
N GLY A 134 -0.31 -14.27 12.58
CA GLY A 134 -0.46 -15.00 11.32
C GLY A 134 -1.91 -15.30 10.91
N LYS A 135 -2.91 -15.07 11.76
CA LYS A 135 -4.32 -15.30 11.42
C LYS A 135 -4.86 -14.20 10.50
N LEU A 136 -5.73 -14.56 9.57
CA LEU A 136 -6.42 -13.61 8.70
C LEU A 136 -7.47 -12.80 9.47
N ILE A 137 -7.69 -11.55 9.03
CA ILE A 137 -8.83 -10.75 9.47
C ILE A 137 -10.03 -11.06 8.58
N THR A 138 -10.96 -11.86 9.09
CA THR A 138 -12.16 -12.30 8.36
C THR A 138 -13.48 -11.88 9.01
N LYS A 139 -13.46 -11.55 10.30
CA LYS A 139 -14.66 -11.11 11.04
C LYS A 139 -15.08 -9.71 10.58
N LYS A 140 -16.34 -9.57 10.17
CA LYS A 140 -16.97 -8.29 9.80
C LYS A 140 -16.86 -7.26 10.93
N ARG A 141 -16.78 -5.98 10.56
CA ARG A 141 -16.60 -4.85 11.50
C ARG A 141 -17.52 -3.68 11.13
N THR A 142 -17.84 -2.87 12.13
CA THR A 142 -18.62 -1.64 11.96
C THR A 142 -17.70 -0.51 11.48
N LYS A 143 -18.27 0.44 10.71
CA LYS A 143 -17.56 1.68 10.32
C LYS A 143 -17.49 2.71 11.44
N SER A 144 -18.39 2.60 12.42
CA SER A 144 -18.43 3.48 13.59
C SER A 144 -18.19 2.68 14.86
N ASP A 145 -17.87 3.39 15.95
CA ASP A 145 -17.72 2.83 17.29
C ASP A 145 -19.06 2.36 17.89
N ARG A 146 -20.16 2.45 17.15
CA ARG A 146 -21.46 1.96 17.58
C ARG A 146 -21.56 0.43 17.43
N ILE A 147 -21.96 -0.22 18.52
CA ILE A 147 -22.04 -1.69 18.63
C ILE A 147 -23.16 -2.28 17.73
N ASP A 148 -24.19 -1.49 17.43
CA ASP A 148 -25.35 -1.82 16.60
C ASP A 148 -25.22 -1.41 15.12
N GLY A 149 -24.06 -0.88 14.72
CA GLY A 149 -23.84 -0.42 13.35
C GLY A 149 -23.82 -1.56 12.32
N GLU A 150 -24.11 -1.21 11.06
CA GLU A 150 -23.97 -2.12 9.93
C GLU A 150 -22.54 -2.70 9.86
N LYS A 151 -22.46 -4.01 9.62
CA LYS A 151 -21.21 -4.75 9.61
C LYS A 151 -20.75 -5.03 8.19
N PHE A 152 -19.55 -4.54 7.88
CA PHE A 152 -18.95 -4.67 6.58
C PHE A 152 -17.85 -5.72 6.58
N ASP A 153 -17.62 -6.30 5.42
CA ASP A 153 -16.52 -7.23 5.20
C ASP A 153 -15.17 -6.51 5.32
N PRO A 154 -14.19 -7.09 6.04
CA PRO A 154 -12.91 -6.45 6.31
C PRO A 154 -11.85 -6.65 5.22
N TRP A 155 -12.16 -7.43 4.18
CA TRP A 155 -11.26 -7.70 3.07
C TRP A 155 -11.41 -6.68 1.96
N PHE A 156 -10.39 -6.58 1.12
CA PHE A 156 -10.45 -5.80 -0.09
C PHE A 156 -10.98 -6.66 -1.22
N ASN A 157 -11.86 -6.10 -2.04
CA ASN A 157 -12.32 -6.73 -3.26
C ASN A 157 -11.61 -6.11 -4.45
N LYS A 158 -11.23 -6.94 -5.42
CA LYS A 158 -10.75 -6.44 -6.72
C LYS A 158 -11.85 -5.61 -7.37
N VAL A 159 -11.48 -4.45 -7.89
CA VAL A 159 -12.39 -3.53 -8.59
C VAL A 159 -12.04 -3.63 -10.07
N ASN A 160 -13.03 -3.97 -10.88
CA ASN A 160 -12.91 -3.87 -12.34
C ASN A 160 -13.17 -2.41 -12.69
N GLU A 161 -12.19 -1.75 -13.32
CA GLU A 161 -12.40 -0.45 -13.98
C GLU A 161 -12.94 -0.68 -15.40
#